data_AF-A0A840WF67-F1
#
_entry.id   AF-A0A840WF67-F1
#
_cell.length_a   1.000
_cell.length_b   1.000
_cell.length_c   1.000
_cell.angle_alpha   90.00
_cell.angle_beta   90.00
_cell.angle_gamma   90.00
#
_symmetry.space_group_name_H-M   'P 1'
#
loop_
_entity.id
_entity.type
_entity.pdbx_description
1 polymer ?
#
loop_
_entity_poly.entity_id
_entity_poly.type
_entity_poly.pdbx_seq_one_letter_code
_entity_poly.pdbx_strand_id
1 'polypeptide(L)'
;MGIWIAAAGAGVLALGLSPFAWTYLASGGRRGSVDTVPHRPVAVVLGAAAWADGPSPLLARRLDLAVRLVETGKVDRVLVSGDNREVSRRETDTMTDYLVARGVPADRVTADPFGYRTWDTCVRVRRLYGVDAATMVTQSFHLPRTVSLARAAGIDAVGVGDPSLGARRRSTLVGYAREVGAAAKALKDAVLRPAPARGELTDKDG
;
A
#
# COMPACT_ATOMS: atom_id res chain seq x y z
N MET A 1 32.68 26.91 -18.68
CA MET A 1 31.21 27.05 -18.50
C MET A 1 30.45 25.74 -18.72
N GLY A 2 30.65 25.03 -19.86
CA GLY A 2 29.86 23.84 -20.21
C GLY A 2 29.96 22.63 -19.26
N ILE A 3 31.14 22.35 -18.69
CA ILE A 3 31.34 21.22 -17.76
C ILE A 3 30.54 21.41 -16.46
N TRP A 4 30.45 22.64 -15.94
CA TRP A 4 29.70 22.95 -14.73
C TRP A 4 28.18 22.90 -14.93
N ILE A 5 27.69 23.28 -16.11
CA ILE A 5 26.27 23.15 -16.47
C ILE A 5 25.88 21.67 -16.63
N ALA A 6 26.74 20.87 -17.28
CA ALA A 6 26.52 19.43 -17.40
C ALA A 6 26.57 18.70 -16.04
N ALA A 7 27.53 19.05 -15.18
CA ALA A 7 27.64 18.49 -13.83
C ALA A 7 26.46 18.89 -12.93
N ALA A 8 26.02 20.15 -12.98
CA ALA A 8 24.83 20.61 -12.26
C ALA A 8 23.55 19.92 -12.77
N GLY A 9 23.41 19.78 -14.09
CA GLY A 9 22.28 19.05 -14.70
C GLY A 9 22.23 17.57 -14.30
N ALA A 10 23.40 16.90 -14.28
CA ALA A 10 23.51 15.52 -13.83
C ALA A 10 23.19 15.36 -12.33
N GLY A 11 23.63 16.30 -11.48
CA GLY A 11 23.32 16.32 -10.05
C GLY A 11 21.83 16.49 -9.75
N VAL A 12 21.14 17.38 -10.48
CA VAL A 12 19.68 17.59 -10.35
C VAL A 12 18.91 16.35 -10.80
N LEU A 13 19.31 15.71 -11.90
CA LEU A 13 18.69 14.47 -12.37
C LEU A 13 18.89 13.31 -11.38
N ALA A 14 20.09 13.15 -10.84
CA ALA A 14 20.39 12.13 -9.83
C ALA A 14 19.56 12.33 -8.55
N LEU A 15 19.45 13.57 -8.06
CA LEU A 15 18.61 13.90 -6.91
C LEU A 15 17.12 13.69 -7.20
N GLY A 16 16.65 14.05 -8.39
CA GLY A 16 15.25 13.86 -8.80
C GLY A 16 14.84 12.38 -8.93
N LEU A 17 15.77 11.51 -9.33
CA LEU A 17 15.52 10.07 -9.45
C LEU A 17 15.74 9.30 -8.14
N SER A 18 16.47 9.88 -7.18
CA SER A 18 16.83 9.22 -5.92
C SER A 18 15.62 8.69 -5.12
N PRO A 19 14.46 9.37 -5.01
CA PRO A 19 13.32 8.81 -4.29
C PRO A 19 12.72 7.60 -5.01
N PHE A 20 12.73 7.62 -6.34
CA PHE A 20 12.25 6.50 -7.15
C PHE A 20 13.21 5.31 -7.01
N ALA A 21 14.52 5.54 -7.17
CA ALA A 21 15.55 4.53 -6.96
C ALA A 21 15.44 3.89 -5.57
N TRP A 22 15.24 4.70 -4.52
CA TRP A 22 15.03 4.20 -3.16
C TRP A 22 13.83 3.26 -3.08
N THR A 23 12.67 3.60 -3.63
CA THR A 23 11.49 2.71 -3.57
C THR A 23 11.72 1.36 -4.24
N TYR A 24 12.53 1.31 -5.30
CA TYR A 24 12.85 0.05 -6.00
C TYR A 24 13.91 -0.77 -5.26
N LEU A 25 14.96 -0.12 -4.76
CA LEU A 25 16.04 -0.76 -4.01
C LEU A 25 15.54 -1.29 -2.66
N ALA A 26 14.81 -0.48 -1.89
CA ALA A 26 14.32 -0.82 -0.57
C ALA A 26 13.27 -1.95 -0.58
N SER A 27 12.61 -2.17 -1.71
CA SER A 27 11.67 -3.27 -1.93
C SER A 27 12.21 -4.38 -2.85
N GLY A 28 13.48 -4.33 -3.25
CA GLY A 28 14.13 -5.34 -4.07
C GLY A 28 14.06 -6.73 -3.41
N GLY A 29 13.76 -7.76 -4.21
CA GLY A 29 13.62 -9.14 -3.73
C GLY A 29 12.41 -9.40 -2.79
N ARG A 30 11.56 -8.40 -2.55
CA ARG A 30 10.42 -8.50 -1.61
C ARG A 30 9.06 -8.38 -2.27
N ARG A 31 9.02 -8.37 -3.60
CA ARG A 31 7.79 -8.29 -4.40
C ARG A 31 7.64 -9.58 -5.19
N GLY A 32 6.45 -10.19 -5.14
CA GLY A 32 6.17 -11.46 -5.79
C GLY A 32 4.70 -11.60 -6.19
N SER A 33 4.34 -12.80 -6.61
CA SER A 33 2.96 -13.24 -6.83
C SER A 33 2.42 -13.95 -5.58
N VAL A 34 1.11 -14.22 -5.56
CA VAL A 34 0.47 -15.07 -4.53
C VAL A 34 1.25 -16.38 -4.34
N ASP A 35 1.70 -17.00 -5.42
CA ASP A 35 2.32 -18.32 -5.38
C ASP A 35 3.75 -18.28 -4.82
N THR A 36 4.45 -17.17 -5.02
CA THR A 36 5.89 -17.03 -4.74
C THR A 36 6.21 -16.29 -3.44
N VAL A 37 5.29 -15.49 -2.90
CA VAL A 37 5.54 -14.83 -1.62
C VAL A 37 5.60 -15.85 -0.47
N PRO A 38 6.45 -15.60 0.56
CA PRO A 38 6.42 -16.41 1.77
C PRO A 38 5.12 -16.21 2.54
N HIS A 39 4.82 -17.12 3.46
CA HIS A 39 3.75 -16.92 4.43
C HIS A 39 4.00 -15.65 5.26
N ARG A 40 2.92 -14.92 5.56
CA ARG A 40 2.87 -13.81 6.52
C ARG A 40 1.57 -13.87 7.32
N PRO A 41 1.55 -13.48 8.61
CA PRO A 41 0.33 -13.55 9.43
C PRO A 41 -0.86 -12.76 8.85
N VAL A 42 -0.59 -11.63 8.21
CA VAL A 42 -1.62 -10.70 7.70
C VAL A 42 -1.33 -10.28 6.27
N ALA A 43 -2.37 -10.26 5.43
CA ALA A 43 -2.41 -9.44 4.22
C ALA A 43 -2.94 -8.04 4.57
N VAL A 44 -2.19 -6.99 4.24
CA VAL A 44 -2.66 -5.60 4.34
C VAL A 44 -3.12 -5.15 2.97
N VAL A 45 -4.42 -4.99 2.77
CA VAL A 45 -5.01 -4.53 1.51
C VAL A 45 -5.20 -3.03 1.56
N LEU A 46 -4.50 -2.32 0.66
CA LEU A 46 -4.62 -0.88 0.57
C LEU A 46 -5.91 -0.51 -0.19
N GLY A 47 -6.60 0.53 0.28
CA GLY A 47 -7.74 1.15 -0.40
C GLY A 47 -7.38 1.78 -1.76
N ALA A 48 -8.38 1.91 -2.62
CA ALA A 48 -8.30 2.60 -3.90
C ALA A 48 -9.52 3.50 -4.12
N ALA A 49 -10.68 2.91 -4.37
CA ALA A 49 -11.96 3.62 -4.50
C ALA A 49 -13.12 2.63 -4.34
N ALA A 50 -14.09 2.98 -3.51
CA ALA A 50 -15.41 2.37 -3.48
C ALA A 50 -16.39 3.17 -4.36
N TRP A 51 -17.34 2.48 -4.98
CA TRP A 51 -18.44 3.02 -5.78
C TRP A 51 -19.78 2.73 -5.09
N ALA A 52 -20.88 3.21 -5.67
CA ALA A 52 -22.21 3.04 -5.06
C ALA A 52 -22.65 1.56 -5.00
N ASP A 53 -22.16 0.76 -5.93
CA ASP A 53 -22.50 -0.66 -6.15
C ASP A 53 -21.41 -1.64 -5.68
N GLY A 54 -20.38 -1.14 -4.98
CA GLY A 54 -19.30 -1.97 -4.43
C GLY A 54 -17.90 -1.44 -4.75
N PRO A 55 -16.86 -2.27 -4.66
CA PRO A 55 -15.50 -1.81 -4.90
C PRO A 55 -15.29 -1.47 -6.38
N SER A 56 -14.52 -0.41 -6.65
CA SER A 56 -14.06 -0.15 -8.02
C SER A 56 -13.27 -1.35 -8.59
N PRO A 57 -13.14 -1.50 -9.92
CA PRO A 57 -12.41 -2.62 -10.52
C PRO A 57 -10.97 -2.76 -10.02
N LEU A 58 -10.30 -1.65 -9.71
CA LEU A 58 -8.96 -1.71 -9.12
C LEU A 58 -8.99 -2.17 -7.66
N LEU A 59 -10.00 -1.77 -6.89
CA LEU A 59 -10.18 -2.23 -5.52
C LEU A 59 -10.55 -3.72 -5.48
N ALA A 60 -11.52 -4.15 -6.31
CA ALA A 60 -11.93 -5.55 -6.45
C ALA A 60 -10.74 -6.46 -6.75
N ARG A 61 -9.87 -6.08 -7.70
CA ARG A 61 -8.67 -6.87 -8.03
C ARG A 61 -7.66 -6.98 -6.88
N ARG A 62 -7.57 -5.97 -5.99
CA ARG A 62 -6.75 -6.09 -4.77
C ARG A 62 -7.39 -7.07 -3.79
N LEU A 63 -8.70 -7.03 -3.65
CA LEU A 63 -9.45 -7.91 -2.76
C LEU A 63 -9.40 -9.37 -3.26
N ASP A 64 -9.50 -9.59 -4.57
CA ASP A 64 -9.32 -10.93 -5.18
C ASP A 64 -7.94 -11.52 -4.87
N LEU A 65 -6.88 -10.71 -4.88
CA LEU A 65 -5.55 -11.16 -4.44
C LEU A 65 -5.53 -11.56 -2.96
N ALA A 66 -6.23 -10.82 -2.10
CA ALA A 66 -6.32 -11.14 -0.68
C ALA A 66 -7.09 -12.44 -0.43
N VAL A 67 -8.20 -12.67 -1.16
CA VAL A 67 -8.93 -13.94 -1.16
C VAL A 67 -7.99 -15.09 -1.52
N ARG A 68 -7.25 -14.96 -2.64
CA ARG A 68 -6.28 -16.00 -3.06
C ARG A 68 -5.18 -16.23 -2.04
N LEU A 69 -4.67 -15.20 -1.38
CA LEU A 69 -3.66 -15.34 -0.32
C LEU A 69 -4.19 -16.13 0.88
N VAL A 70 -5.46 -15.94 1.23
CA VAL A 70 -6.14 -16.72 2.28
C VAL A 70 -6.33 -18.17 1.83
N GLU A 71 -6.86 -18.39 0.64
CA GLU A 71 -7.13 -19.73 0.08
C GLU A 71 -5.86 -20.57 -0.05
N THR A 72 -4.75 -19.95 -0.44
CA THR A 72 -3.45 -20.63 -0.61
C THR A 72 -2.65 -20.75 0.68
N GLY A 73 -3.22 -20.34 1.82
CA GLY A 73 -2.55 -20.40 3.13
C GLY A 73 -1.31 -19.51 3.22
N LYS A 74 -1.21 -18.47 2.39
CA LYS A 74 -0.11 -17.50 2.42
C LYS A 74 -0.32 -16.44 3.49
N VAL A 75 -1.57 -16.24 3.92
CA VAL A 75 -1.91 -15.38 5.05
C VAL A 75 -3.01 -15.96 5.93
N ASP A 76 -2.95 -15.62 7.21
CA ASP A 76 -3.91 -16.09 8.21
C ASP A 76 -5.06 -15.10 8.39
N ARG A 77 -4.84 -13.81 8.19
CA ARG A 77 -5.89 -12.77 8.32
C ARG A 77 -5.73 -11.69 7.25
N VAL A 78 -6.80 -10.92 7.04
CA VAL A 78 -6.81 -9.77 6.13
C VAL A 78 -7.09 -8.51 6.93
N LEU A 79 -6.23 -7.50 6.78
CA LEU A 79 -6.44 -6.16 7.27
C LEU A 79 -6.68 -5.22 6.08
N VAL A 80 -7.86 -4.63 6.01
CA VAL A 80 -8.22 -3.65 4.97
C VAL A 80 -8.01 -2.24 5.50
N SER A 81 -7.25 -1.40 4.81
CA SER A 81 -6.97 -0.03 5.25
C SER A 81 -7.30 0.98 4.16
N GLY A 82 -8.18 1.93 4.47
CA GLY A 82 -8.72 2.90 3.53
C GLY A 82 -9.50 4.00 4.25
N ASP A 83 -10.15 4.87 3.48
CA ASP A 83 -10.92 5.99 4.03
C ASP A 83 -12.39 5.60 4.21
N ASN A 84 -12.84 5.43 5.46
CA ASN A 84 -14.22 5.00 5.73
C ASN A 84 -15.23 6.13 5.89
N ARG A 85 -14.88 7.38 5.54
CA ARG A 85 -15.83 8.49 5.56
C ARG A 85 -16.89 8.31 4.47
N GLU A 86 -18.05 8.93 4.67
CA GLU A 86 -19.15 8.90 3.69
C GLU A 86 -18.72 9.45 2.31
N VAL A 87 -17.88 10.49 2.29
CA VAL A 87 -17.29 11.05 1.05
C VAL A 87 -16.48 10.02 0.25
N SER A 88 -15.93 9.03 0.94
CA SER A 88 -15.17 7.92 0.37
C SER A 88 -16.01 6.63 0.27
N ARG A 89 -17.33 6.76 0.45
CA ARG A 89 -18.35 5.71 0.35
C ARG A 89 -18.09 4.53 1.28
N ARG A 90 -17.60 4.81 2.50
CA ARG A 90 -17.35 3.79 3.53
C ARG A 90 -16.50 2.65 2.94
N GLU A 91 -15.31 3.03 2.45
CA GLU A 91 -14.47 2.15 1.65
C GLU A 91 -14.12 0.85 2.37
N THR A 92 -13.78 0.91 3.66
CA THR A 92 -13.39 -0.31 4.41
C THR A 92 -14.57 -1.21 4.70
N ASP A 93 -15.78 -0.65 4.85
CA ASP A 93 -17.01 -1.44 4.97
C ASP A 93 -17.23 -2.21 3.65
N THR A 94 -17.13 -1.52 2.49
CA THR A 94 -17.21 -2.14 1.15
C THR A 94 -16.17 -3.23 0.94
N MET A 95 -14.92 -3.03 1.38
CA MET A 95 -13.86 -4.02 1.28
C MET A 95 -14.13 -5.25 2.14
N THR A 96 -14.64 -5.05 3.35
CA THR A 96 -14.98 -6.13 4.29
C THR A 96 -16.11 -6.98 3.74
N ASP A 97 -17.20 -6.35 3.30
CA ASP A 97 -18.36 -7.03 2.73
C ASP A 97 -17.98 -7.87 1.51
N TYR A 98 -17.12 -7.32 0.64
CA TYR A 98 -16.62 -8.04 -0.54
C TYR A 98 -15.84 -9.30 -0.17
N LEU A 99 -14.94 -9.22 0.83
CA LEU A 99 -14.13 -10.37 1.26
C LEU A 99 -15.00 -11.45 1.90
N VAL A 100 -15.96 -11.06 2.74
CA VAL A 100 -16.91 -11.97 3.38
C VAL A 100 -17.78 -12.66 2.35
N ALA A 101 -18.32 -11.91 1.37
CA ALA A 101 -19.10 -12.47 0.27
C ALA A 101 -18.31 -13.45 -0.60
N ARG A 102 -16.98 -13.37 -0.60
CA ARG A 102 -16.06 -14.28 -1.31
C ARG A 102 -15.53 -15.43 -0.43
N GLY A 103 -16.07 -15.60 0.77
CA GLY A 103 -15.78 -16.75 1.62
C GLY A 103 -14.62 -16.55 2.61
N VAL A 104 -14.08 -15.34 2.76
CA VAL A 104 -13.17 -15.05 3.88
C VAL A 104 -13.99 -14.92 5.17
N PRO A 105 -13.74 -15.72 6.22
CA PRO A 105 -14.46 -15.60 7.48
C PRO A 105 -14.40 -14.19 8.06
N ALA A 106 -15.53 -13.67 8.53
CA ALA A 106 -15.64 -12.27 8.99
C ALA A 106 -14.71 -11.97 10.18
N ASP A 107 -14.47 -12.94 11.06
CA ASP A 107 -13.53 -12.86 12.19
C ASP A 107 -12.05 -12.83 11.77
N ARG A 108 -11.76 -13.13 10.50
CA ARG A 108 -10.43 -13.02 9.88
C ARG A 108 -10.23 -11.72 9.11
N VAL A 109 -11.23 -10.83 9.04
CA VAL A 109 -11.13 -9.52 8.40
C VAL A 109 -11.13 -8.42 9.46
N THR A 110 -10.17 -7.51 9.39
CA THR A 110 -10.08 -6.34 10.27
C THR A 110 -10.02 -5.06 9.45
N ALA A 111 -10.81 -4.06 9.80
CA ALA A 111 -10.84 -2.77 9.13
C ALA A 111 -10.00 -1.71 9.85
N ASP A 112 -9.22 -0.97 9.08
CA ASP A 112 -8.55 0.27 9.47
C ASP A 112 -9.16 1.46 8.71
N PRO A 113 -10.13 2.18 9.31
CA PRO A 113 -10.94 3.17 8.62
C PRO A 113 -10.25 4.53 8.40
N PHE A 114 -8.98 4.66 8.82
CA PHE A 114 -8.21 5.91 8.79
C PHE A 114 -6.97 5.81 7.88
N GLY A 115 -7.01 4.94 6.87
CA GLY A 115 -5.95 4.69 5.89
C GLY A 115 -5.86 5.75 4.79
N TYR A 116 -5.70 7.02 5.13
CA TYR A 116 -5.78 8.15 4.17
C TYR A 116 -4.57 8.25 3.24
N ARG A 117 -3.39 7.85 3.71
CA ARG A 117 -2.15 7.79 2.94
C ARG A 117 -1.48 6.45 3.20
N THR A 118 -0.69 5.99 2.25
CA THR A 118 0.07 4.74 2.41
C THR A 118 0.98 4.75 3.65
N TRP A 119 1.60 5.89 3.98
CA TRP A 119 2.37 6.01 5.23
C TRP A 119 1.48 5.86 6.47
N ASP A 120 0.30 6.48 6.45
CA ASP A 120 -0.63 6.42 7.58
C ASP A 120 -1.06 4.97 7.84
N THR A 121 -1.42 4.23 6.78
CA THR A 121 -1.68 2.78 6.88
C THR A 121 -0.50 2.04 7.48
N CYS A 122 0.73 2.25 6.98
CA CYS A 122 1.90 1.49 7.44
C CYS A 122 2.17 1.71 8.94
N VAL A 123 2.10 2.96 9.41
CA VAL A 123 2.31 3.27 10.82
C VAL A 123 1.20 2.72 11.69
N ARG A 124 -0.06 2.86 11.26
CA ARG A 124 -1.22 2.37 12.02
C ARG A 124 -1.24 0.85 12.12
N VAL A 125 -1.03 0.14 11.01
CA VAL A 125 -0.87 -1.32 10.96
C VAL A 125 0.19 -1.80 11.94
N ARG A 126 1.34 -1.12 11.98
CA ARG A 126 2.40 -1.46 12.93
C ARG A 126 1.99 -1.18 14.38
N ARG A 127 1.53 0.04 14.67
CA ARG A 127 1.39 0.53 16.06
C ARG A 127 0.09 0.12 16.73
N LEU A 128 -1.03 0.13 16.00
CA LEU A 128 -2.36 -0.10 16.55
C LEU A 128 -2.78 -1.57 16.44
N TYR A 129 -2.32 -2.26 15.40
CA TYR A 129 -2.68 -3.65 15.13
C TYR A 129 -1.54 -4.64 15.46
N GLY A 130 -0.38 -4.14 15.92
CA GLY A 130 0.75 -4.97 16.34
C GLY A 130 1.33 -5.84 15.22
N VAL A 131 1.19 -5.43 13.95
CA VAL A 131 1.64 -6.23 12.82
C VAL A 131 3.13 -6.05 12.59
N ASP A 132 3.91 -7.07 12.93
CA ASP A 132 5.37 -7.10 12.72
C ASP A 132 5.77 -7.57 11.32
N ALA A 133 4.95 -8.41 10.67
CA ALA A 133 5.24 -8.97 9.34
C ALA A 133 3.95 -9.07 8.51
N ALA A 134 4.00 -8.66 7.24
CA ALA A 134 2.81 -8.56 6.40
C ALA A 134 3.08 -8.75 4.91
N THR A 135 2.05 -9.22 4.20
CA THR A 135 1.96 -9.15 2.74
C THR A 135 1.15 -7.91 2.35
N MET A 136 1.82 -6.91 1.77
CA MET A 136 1.16 -5.69 1.30
C MET A 136 0.50 -5.93 -0.07
N VAL A 137 -0.79 -5.63 -0.19
CA VAL A 137 -1.59 -5.90 -1.40
C VAL A 137 -2.08 -4.59 -2.02
N THR A 138 -1.65 -4.33 -3.26
CA THR A 138 -2.03 -3.13 -4.03
C THR A 138 -1.89 -3.38 -5.54
N GLN A 139 -1.94 -2.34 -6.38
CA GLN A 139 -1.53 -2.47 -7.78
C GLN A 139 0.00 -2.51 -7.93
N SER A 140 0.48 -3.20 -8.96
CA SER A 140 1.92 -3.36 -9.23
C SER A 140 2.69 -2.04 -9.27
N PHE A 141 2.07 -0.97 -9.79
CA PHE A 141 2.72 0.34 -9.88
C PHE A 141 2.90 1.03 -8.52
N HIS A 142 2.06 0.75 -7.52
CA HIS A 142 2.22 1.28 -6.15
C HIS A 142 3.14 0.42 -5.28
N LEU A 143 3.38 -0.83 -5.68
CA LEU A 143 3.98 -1.85 -4.84
C LEU A 143 5.39 -1.49 -4.34
N PRO A 144 6.32 -0.92 -5.16
CA PRO A 144 7.64 -0.55 -4.68
C PRO A 144 7.60 0.46 -3.52
N ARG A 145 6.76 1.50 -3.65
CA ARG A 145 6.58 2.52 -2.62
C ARG A 145 5.92 1.96 -1.37
N THR A 146 4.85 1.17 -1.53
CA THR A 146 4.12 0.58 -0.41
C THR A 146 5.01 -0.32 0.44
N VAL A 147 5.76 -1.24 -0.18
CA VAL A 147 6.66 -2.14 0.55
C VAL A 147 7.79 -1.36 1.24
N SER A 148 8.34 -0.34 0.58
CA SER A 148 9.40 0.50 1.15
C SER A 148 8.92 1.28 2.38
N LEU A 149 7.72 1.85 2.32
CA LEU A 149 7.12 2.57 3.45
C LEU A 149 6.76 1.63 4.61
N ALA A 150 6.21 0.45 4.33
CA ALA A 150 5.92 -0.54 5.36
C ALA A 150 7.19 -0.96 6.11
N ARG A 151 8.29 -1.16 5.38
CA ARG A 151 9.61 -1.44 5.97
C ARG A 151 10.14 -0.28 6.78
N ALA A 152 10.01 0.96 6.30
CA ALA A 152 10.39 2.15 7.04
C ALA A 152 9.56 2.34 8.33
N ALA A 153 8.31 1.88 8.34
CA ALA A 153 7.45 1.83 9.53
C ALA A 153 7.79 0.67 10.47
N GLY A 154 8.74 -0.21 10.12
CA GLY A 154 9.19 -1.32 10.95
C GLY A 154 8.55 -2.67 10.62
N ILE A 155 7.74 -2.79 9.57
CA ILE A 155 7.09 -4.05 9.18
C ILE A 155 8.04 -4.88 8.30
N ASP A 156 8.22 -6.16 8.61
CA ASP A 156 8.85 -7.11 7.69
C ASP A 156 7.89 -7.42 6.52
N ALA A 157 7.85 -6.48 5.58
CA ALA A 157 6.90 -6.48 4.49
C ALA A 157 7.45 -7.20 3.24
N VAL A 158 6.57 -8.02 2.64
CA VAL A 158 6.61 -8.44 1.23
C VAL A 158 5.40 -7.85 0.50
N GLY A 159 5.36 -7.91 -0.82
CA GLY A 159 4.29 -7.31 -1.61
C GLY A 159 3.76 -8.19 -2.72
N VAL A 160 2.45 -8.20 -2.90
CA VAL A 160 1.76 -8.77 -4.07
C VAL A 160 1.00 -7.67 -4.79
N GLY A 161 1.29 -7.53 -6.09
CA GLY A 161 0.74 -6.48 -6.93
C GLY A 161 -0.17 -7.03 -8.01
N ASP A 162 -1.33 -6.41 -8.21
CA ASP A 162 -2.16 -6.68 -9.38
C ASP A 162 -1.58 -5.96 -10.62
N PRO A 163 -1.30 -6.64 -11.74
CA PRO A 163 -0.92 -6.01 -12.99
C PRO A 163 -2.17 -5.50 -13.71
N SER A 164 -2.70 -4.35 -13.29
CA SER A 164 -3.95 -3.76 -13.78
C SER A 164 -3.92 -3.27 -15.24
N LEU A 165 -2.80 -3.42 -15.96
CA LEU A 165 -2.59 -2.95 -17.33
C LEU A 165 -3.58 -3.56 -18.32
N GLY A 166 -3.89 -4.85 -18.20
CA GLY A 166 -4.80 -5.55 -19.09
C GLY A 166 -6.28 -5.16 -18.93
N ALA A 167 -6.66 -4.62 -17.77
CA ALA A 167 -8.05 -4.27 -17.47
C ALA A 167 -8.32 -2.75 -17.46
N ARG A 168 -7.31 -1.91 -17.16
CA ARG A 168 -7.49 -0.47 -17.00
C ARG A 168 -6.24 0.33 -17.37
N ARG A 169 -5.89 0.31 -18.66
CA ARG A 169 -4.67 0.95 -19.20
C ARG A 169 -4.54 2.42 -18.80
N ARG A 170 -5.58 3.25 -18.98
CA ARG A 170 -5.53 4.69 -18.65
C ARG A 170 -5.28 4.94 -17.17
N SER A 171 -6.06 4.33 -16.28
CA SER A 171 -5.89 4.48 -14.82
C SER A 171 -4.52 3.99 -14.36
N THR A 172 -4.01 2.93 -14.98
CA THR A 172 -2.69 2.38 -14.67
C THR A 172 -1.56 3.33 -15.08
N LEU A 173 -1.63 3.93 -16.27
CA LEU A 173 -0.65 4.92 -16.73
C LEU A 173 -0.63 6.18 -15.86
N VAL A 174 -1.82 6.69 -15.51
CA VAL A 174 -1.93 7.81 -14.56
C VAL A 174 -1.35 7.42 -13.19
N GLY A 175 -1.57 6.18 -12.76
CA GLY A 175 -0.95 5.61 -11.55
C GLY A 175 0.57 5.70 -11.59
N TYR A 176 1.20 5.21 -12.65
CA TYR A 176 2.66 5.32 -12.84
C TYR A 176 3.16 6.77 -12.83
N ALA A 177 2.44 7.69 -13.50
CA ALA A 177 2.81 9.10 -13.49
C ALA A 177 2.76 9.71 -12.09
N ARG A 178 1.72 9.37 -11.30
CA ARG A 178 1.57 9.84 -9.92
C ARG A 178 2.67 9.34 -8.99
N GLU A 179 3.30 8.20 -9.28
CA GLU A 179 4.36 7.64 -8.44
C GLU A 179 5.63 8.48 -8.42
N VAL A 180 5.89 9.32 -9.43
CA VAL A 180 7.06 10.22 -9.42
C VAL A 180 6.98 11.19 -8.23
N GLY A 181 5.85 11.89 -8.08
CA GLY A 181 5.63 12.79 -6.94
C GLY A 181 5.45 12.04 -5.62
N ALA A 182 4.80 10.87 -5.67
CA ALA A 182 4.58 10.06 -4.48
C ALA A 182 5.88 9.48 -3.90
N ALA A 183 6.88 9.16 -4.73
CA ALA A 183 8.17 8.65 -4.29
C ALA A 183 8.94 9.69 -3.45
N ALA A 184 8.95 10.96 -3.87
CA ALA A 184 9.57 12.04 -3.10
C ALA A 184 8.90 12.23 -1.74
N LYS A 185 7.56 12.23 -1.70
CA LYS A 185 6.80 12.28 -0.45
C LYS A 185 7.08 11.05 0.44
N ALA A 186 7.16 9.86 -0.16
CA ALA A 186 7.44 8.63 0.56
C ALA A 186 8.83 8.63 1.20
N LEU A 187 9.86 9.10 0.49
CA LEU A 187 11.19 9.23 1.06
C LEU A 187 11.19 10.21 2.24
N LYS A 188 10.52 11.36 2.10
CA LYS A 188 10.34 12.32 3.20
C LYS A 188 9.65 11.67 4.40
N ASP A 189 8.53 10.98 4.20
CA ASP A 189 7.78 10.32 5.26
C ASP A 189 8.62 9.20 5.93
N ALA A 190 9.42 8.45 5.17
CA ALA A 190 10.31 7.40 5.71
C ALA A 190 11.47 7.95 6.56
N VAL A 191 11.99 9.14 6.22
CA VAL A 191 13.07 9.82 6.95
C VAL A 191 12.52 10.53 8.19
N LEU A 192 11.46 11.33 8.04
CA LEU A 192 10.92 12.15 9.12
C LEU A 192 10.00 11.38 10.07
N ARG A 193 9.45 10.24 9.61
CA ARG A 193 8.55 9.35 10.34
C ARG A 193 7.44 10.10 11.09
N PRO A 194 6.66 10.97 10.40
CA PRO A 194 5.62 11.74 11.07
C PRO A 194 4.55 10.80 11.64
N ALA A 195 3.87 11.25 12.69
CA ALA A 195 2.64 10.61 13.14
C ALA A 195 1.60 10.60 12.01
N PRO A 196 0.74 9.57 11.93
CA PRO A 196 -0.27 9.51 10.90
C PRO A 196 -1.32 10.60 11.08
N ALA A 197 -1.96 11.01 9.99
CA ALA A 197 -3.04 11.98 10.04
C ALA A 197 -4.23 11.42 10.85
N ARG A 198 -4.89 12.30 11.63
CA ARG A 198 -6.08 12.11 12.51
C ARG A 198 -6.64 10.67 12.67
N GLY A 199 -6.80 10.27 13.92
CA GLY A 199 -7.45 9.02 14.36
C GLY A 199 -6.55 8.28 15.36
N GLU A 200 -6.86 8.40 16.65
CA GLU A 200 -6.38 7.56 17.77
C GLU A 200 -4.88 7.53 18.16
N LEU A 201 -3.96 8.19 17.47
CA LEU A 201 -2.56 8.27 17.92
C LEU A 201 -2.24 9.51 18.76
N THR A 202 -3.19 10.44 18.92
CA THR A 202 -2.99 11.67 19.71
C THR A 202 -3.48 11.58 21.16
N ASP A 203 -4.20 10.53 21.55
CA ASP A 203 -4.84 10.44 22.88
C ASP A 203 -4.20 9.42 23.83
N LYS A 204 -3.17 8.68 23.42
CA LYS A 204 -2.52 7.64 24.27
C LYS A 204 -1.11 7.98 24.75
N ASP A 205 -0.55 9.10 24.29
CA ASP A 205 0.80 9.57 24.67
C ASP A 205 0.74 10.95 25.38
N GLY A 206 -0.40 11.30 25.97
CA GLY A 206 -0.63 12.53 26.74
C GLY A 206 -0.82 12.27 28.23
#